data_AF-A0A380S8V2-F1
#
_entry.id   AF-A0A380S8V2-F1
#
_cell.length_a   1.000
_cell.length_b   1.000
_cell.length_c   1.000
_cell.angle_alpha   90.00
_cell.angle_beta   90.00
_cell.angle_gamma   90.00
#
_symmetry.space_group_name_H-M   'P 1'
#
loop_
_entity.id
_entity.type
_entity.pdbx_description
1 polymer ?
#
loop_
_entity_poly.entity_id
_entity_poly.type
_entity_poly.pdbx_seq_one_letter_code
_entity_poly.pdbx_strand_id
1 'polypeptide(L)'
;MVAALQGNTDADHRVYSPRDWPTTEEMYPVLLIQTLIEEKQSLGRNAPQFNTITTVRITGRLQEFDSELADDGAVKAELALERLRDQVERR
;
A
#
# COMPACT_ATOMS: atom_id res chain seq x y z
N MET A 1 -12.57 2.11 14.63
CA MET A 1 -12.58 1.11 13.54
C MET A 1 -11.59 -0.02 13.84
N VAL A 2 -10.29 0.24 14.05
CA VAL A 2 -9.29 -0.78 14.45
C VAL A 2 -9.70 -1.56 15.71
N ALA A 3 -10.02 -0.85 16.81
CA ALA A 3 -10.43 -1.47 18.07
C ALA A 3 -11.71 -2.33 17.99
N ALA A 4 -12.56 -2.12 16.97
CA ALA A 4 -13.77 -2.93 16.79
C ALA A 4 -13.49 -4.31 16.16
N LEU A 5 -12.34 -4.44 15.49
CA LEU A 5 -11.95 -5.66 14.75
C LEU A 5 -10.87 -6.47 15.46
N GLN A 6 -10.13 -5.85 16.39
CA GLN A 6 -9.12 -6.52 17.21
C GLN A 6 -9.75 -7.59 18.10
N GLY A 7 -9.23 -8.82 18.05
CA GLY A 7 -9.73 -9.96 18.82
C GLY A 7 -11.08 -10.53 18.36
N ASN A 8 -11.66 -9.96 17.30
CA ASN A 8 -12.97 -10.35 16.76
C ASN A 8 -12.87 -11.02 15.37
N THR A 9 -11.66 -11.29 14.90
CA THR A 9 -11.37 -11.94 13.60
C THR A 9 -10.13 -12.82 13.72
N ASP A 10 -9.87 -13.66 12.72
CA ASP A 10 -8.65 -14.50 12.65
C ASP A 10 -7.34 -13.67 12.61
N ALA A 11 -7.43 -12.37 12.32
CA ALA A 11 -6.31 -11.45 12.41
C ALA A 11 -5.94 -11.09 13.87
N ASP A 12 -6.82 -11.37 14.83
CA ASP A 12 -6.63 -11.16 16.26
C ASP A 12 -6.16 -9.72 16.58
N HIS A 13 -4.98 -9.53 17.18
CA HIS A 13 -4.44 -8.19 17.47
C HIS A 13 -3.70 -7.54 16.29
N ARG A 14 -3.51 -8.25 15.18
CA ARG A 14 -2.78 -7.78 13.99
C ARG A 14 -3.67 -6.96 13.06
N VAL A 15 -4.48 -6.08 13.66
CA VAL A 15 -5.32 -5.12 12.95
C VAL A 15 -4.67 -3.76 13.08
N TYR A 16 -4.25 -3.20 11.95
CA TYR A 16 -3.59 -1.90 11.88
C TYR A 16 -4.44 -0.97 11.03
N SER A 17 -4.53 0.30 11.43
CA SER A 17 -4.95 1.34 10.50
C SER A 17 -3.94 1.38 9.35
N PRO A 18 -4.34 1.73 8.11
CA PRO A 18 -3.40 1.99 7.02
C PRO A 18 -2.25 2.95 7.37
N ARG A 19 -2.45 3.82 8.36
CA ARG A 19 -1.43 4.74 8.88
C ARG A 19 -0.65 4.20 10.08
N ASP A 20 -1.14 3.14 10.74
CA ASP A 20 -0.56 2.56 11.97
C ASP A 20 0.20 1.26 11.70
N TRP A 21 0.59 0.96 10.45
CA TRP A 21 1.50 -0.14 10.18
C TRP A 21 2.88 0.23 10.74
N PRO A 22 3.37 -0.43 11.83
CA PRO A 22 4.69 -0.13 12.36
C PRO A 22 5.75 -0.63 11.36
N THR A 23 6.40 0.30 10.68
CA THR A 23 7.59 0.04 9.87
C THR A 23 8.83 0.41 10.69
N THR A 24 9.75 -0.53 10.88
CA THR A 24 11.10 -0.25 11.40
C THR A 24 12.04 0.04 10.22
N GLU A 25 13.16 0.70 10.46
CA GLU A 25 14.11 1.06 9.39
C GLU A 25 14.56 -0.14 8.56
N GLU A 26 14.76 -1.29 9.21
CA GLU A 26 15.13 -2.57 8.58
C GLU A 26 14.10 -3.10 7.57
N MET A 27 12.86 -2.61 7.62
CA MET A 27 11.81 -3.05 6.71
C MET A 27 11.87 -2.35 5.35
N TYR A 28 12.51 -1.18 5.25
CA TYR A 28 12.48 -0.41 4.01
C TYR A 28 13.36 -1.03 2.90
N PRO A 29 12.94 -0.94 1.63
CA PRO A 29 11.67 -0.35 1.15
C PRO A 29 10.48 -1.32 1.30
N VAL A 30 9.29 -0.77 1.58
CA VAL A 30 8.03 -1.52 1.65
C VAL A 30 6.98 -0.99 0.68
N LEU A 31 6.12 -1.89 0.18
CA LEU A 31 4.90 -1.55 -0.55
C LEU A 31 3.67 -1.97 0.26
N LEU A 32 2.78 -1.03 0.54
CA LEU A 32 1.45 -1.31 1.08
C LEU A 32 0.44 -1.34 -0.07
N ILE A 33 -0.17 -2.50 -0.31
CA ILE A 33 -1.21 -2.70 -1.33
C ILE A 33 -2.57 -2.73 -0.65
N GLN A 34 -3.51 -1.93 -1.14
CA GLN A 34 -4.85 -1.82 -0.55
C GLN A 34 -5.92 -1.80 -1.62
N THR A 35 -6.97 -2.58 -1.43
CA THR A 35 -8.21 -2.43 -2.19
C THR A 35 -9.09 -1.41 -1.48
N LEU A 36 -9.32 -0.26 -2.10
CA LEU A 36 -10.07 0.82 -1.48
C LEU A 36 -11.57 0.70 -1.71
N ILE A 37 -11.94 0.39 -2.95
CA ILE A 37 -13.33 0.38 -3.40
C ILE A 37 -13.47 -0.78 -4.38
N GLU A 38 -14.54 -1.54 -4.20
CA GLU A 38 -15.00 -2.55 -5.15
C GLU A 38 -16.45 -2.22 -5.51
N GLU A 39 -16.70 -1.96 -6.78
CA GLU A 39 -18.04 -1.67 -7.30
C GLU A 39 -18.47 -2.79 -8.25
N LYS A 40 -19.64 -3.36 -7.97
CA LYS A 40 -20.22 -4.42 -8.78
C LYS A 40 -21.47 -3.92 -9.49
N GLN A 41 -21.41 -3.80 -10.81
CA GLN A 41 -22.54 -3.39 -11.63
C GLN A 41 -23.18 -4.60 -12.31
N SER A 42 -24.48 -4.81 -12.08
CA SER A 42 -25.26 -5.85 -12.75
C SER A 42 -25.57 -5.47 -14.19
N LEU A 43 -25.37 -6.40 -15.13
CA LEU A 43 -25.53 -6.15 -16.57
C LEU A 43 -26.90 -6.55 -17.13
N GLY A 44 -27.83 -7.06 -16.32
CA GLY A 44 -29.18 -7.39 -16.79
C GLY A 44 -29.91 -8.42 -15.94
N ARG A 45 -31.16 -8.74 -16.34
CA ARG A 45 -32.09 -9.58 -15.57
C ARG A 45 -32.17 -11.05 -16.02
N ASN A 46 -31.38 -11.45 -17.02
CA ASN A 46 -31.53 -12.77 -17.66
C ASN A 46 -30.41 -13.77 -17.34
N ALA A 47 -29.33 -13.33 -16.69
CA ALA A 47 -28.25 -14.17 -16.16
C ALA A 47 -27.42 -13.37 -15.14
N PRO A 48 -26.77 -14.01 -14.13
CA PRO A 48 -25.87 -13.32 -13.21
C PRO A 48 -24.61 -12.89 -13.97
N GLN A 49 -24.65 -11.67 -14.51
CA GLN A 49 -23.55 -11.02 -15.19
C GLN A 49 -23.22 -9.73 -14.47
N PHE A 50 -21.97 -9.58 -14.07
CA PHE A 50 -21.52 -8.40 -13.34
C PHE A 50 -20.18 -7.93 -13.86
N ASN A 51 -20.04 -6.61 -14.04
CA ASN A 51 -18.74 -5.98 -14.13
C ASN A 51 -18.33 -5.56 -12.73
N THR A 52 -17.11 -5.93 -12.34
CA THR A 52 -16.53 -5.50 -11.07
C THR A 52 -15.35 -4.59 -11.37
N ILE A 53 -15.37 -3.38 -10.81
CA ILE A 53 -14.26 -2.45 -10.86
C ILE A 53 -13.68 -2.38 -9.46
N THR A 54 -12.39 -2.65 -9.35
CA THR A 54 -11.66 -2.62 -8.09
C THR A 54 -10.56 -1.59 -8.17
N THR A 55 -10.59 -0.59 -7.29
CA THR A 55 -9.51 0.40 -7.17
C THR A 55 -8.48 -0.11 -6.18
N VAL A 56 -7.28 -0.39 -6.69
CA VAL A 56 -6.11 -0.74 -5.88
C VAL A 56 -5.24 0.50 -5.68
N ARG A 57 -4.88 0.78 -4.43
CA ARG A 57 -3.88 1.79 -4.05
C ARG A 57 -2.60 1.09 -3.64
N ILE A 58 -1.49 1.52 -4.23
CA ILE A 58 -0.14 1.08 -3.89
C ILE A 58 0.58 2.25 -3.23
N THR A 59 1.10 2.07 -2.02
CA THR A 59 1.87 3.08 -1.29
C THR A 59 3.27 2.55 -1.01
N GLY A 60 4.28 3.15 -1.63
CA GLY A 60 5.68 2.87 -1.36
C GLY A 60 6.22 3.74 -0.23
N ARG A 61 7.00 3.14 0.67
CA ARG A 61 7.78 3.86 1.67
C ARG A 61 9.23 3.36 1.61
N LEU A 62 10.17 4.29 1.67
CA LEU A 62 11.60 4.00 1.70
C LEU A 62 12.32 5.06 2.53
N GLN A 63 13.58 4.78 2.83
CA GLN A 63 14.47 5.64 3.59
C GLN A 63 15.82 5.70 2.89
N GLU A 64 16.38 6.90 2.80
CA GLU A 64 17.74 7.13 2.32
C GLU A 64 18.43 8.09 3.28
N PHE A 65 19.72 7.89 3.49
CA PHE A 65 20.54 8.72 4.34
C PHE A 65 21.44 9.63 3.51
N ASP A 66 21.84 10.74 4.12
CA ASP A 66 22.87 11.63 3.58
C ASP A 66 24.17 10.87 3.35
N SER A 67 24.91 11.29 2.33
CA SER A 67 26.30 10.89 2.15
C SER A 67 27.15 11.49 3.27
N GLU A 68 28.26 10.85 3.62
CA GLU A 68 29.17 11.34 4.67
C GLU A 68 29.63 12.80 4.48
N LEU A 69 29.65 13.27 3.22
CA LEU A 69 30.17 14.58 2.84
C LEU A 69 29.14 15.48 2.14
N ALA A 70 27.87 15.05 2.02
CA ALA A 70 26.85 15.82 1.31
C ALA A 70 25.44 15.58 1.90
N ASP A 71 24.70 16.66 2.09
CA ASP A 71 23.28 16.69 2.47
C ASP A 71 22.42 16.35 1.23
N ASP A 72 22.45 15.07 0.85
CA ASP A 72 21.88 14.54 -0.41
C ASP A 72 20.83 13.44 -0.19
N GLY A 73 20.47 13.13 1.04
CA GLY A 73 19.53 12.06 1.40
C GLY A 73 18.15 12.26 0.77
N ALA A 74 17.67 13.49 0.72
CA ALA A 74 16.39 13.83 0.07
C ALA A 74 16.42 13.52 -1.45
N VAL A 75 17.51 13.87 -2.13
CA VAL A 75 17.68 13.63 -3.58
C VAL A 75 17.77 12.12 -3.84
N LYS A 76 18.49 11.37 -3.01
CA LYS A 76 18.55 9.91 -3.10
C LYS A 76 17.18 9.27 -2.90
N ALA A 77 16.42 9.74 -1.91
CA ALA A 77 15.08 9.23 -1.63
C ALA A 77 14.13 9.44 -2.82
N GLU A 78 14.19 10.60 -3.46
CA GLU A 78 13.38 10.89 -4.65
C GLU A 78 13.73 9.96 -5.82
N LEU A 79 15.02 9.81 -6.15
CA LEU A 79 15.47 8.89 -7.20
C LEU A 79 15.10 7.43 -6.89
N ALA A 80 15.17 7.02 -5.62
CA ALA A 80 14.75 5.69 -5.20
C ALA A 80 13.23 5.49 -5.34
N LEU A 81 12.42 6.53 -5.05
CA LEU A 81 10.97 6.48 -5.20
C LEU A 81 10.56 6.36 -6.66
N GLU A 82 11.22 7.09 -7.56
CA GLU A 82 10.98 6.99 -9.00
C GLU A 82 11.29 5.58 -9.52
N ARG A 83 12.43 5.01 -9.14
CA ARG A 83 12.78 3.62 -9.51
C ARG A 83 11.77 2.62 -8.99
N LEU A 84 11.28 2.79 -7.75
CA LEU A 84 10.29 1.90 -7.16
C LEU A 84 8.94 2.00 -7.88
N ARG A 85 8.49 3.22 -8.23
CA ARG A 85 7.29 3.44 -9.05
C ARG A 85 7.41 2.71 -10.39
N ASP A 86 8.52 2.91 -11.09
CA ASP A 86 8.80 2.28 -12.38
C ASP A 86 8.75 0.74 -12.31
N GLN A 87 9.22 0.14 -11.22
CA GLN A 87 9.18 -1.31 -11.01
C GLN A 87 7.74 -1.81 -10.80
N VAL A 88 6.92 -1.03 -10.10
CA VAL A 88 5.50 -1.34 -9.88
C VAL A 88 4.72 -1.25 -11.18
N GLU A 89 4.97 -0.25 -12.01
CA GLU A 89 4.24 -0.04 -13.28
C GLU A 89 4.58 -1.06 -14.37
N ARG A 90 5.78 -1.67 -14.33
CA ARG A 90 6.23 -2.66 -15.33
C ARG A 90 5.76 -4.09 -15.06
N ARG A 91 5.04 -4.35 -13.97
CA ARG A 91 4.59 -5.68 -13.55
C ARG A 91 3.09 -5.82 -13.75
#